data_AF-A0A814YTE4-F1
#
_entry.id   AF-A0A814YTE4-F1
#
_cell.length_a   1.000
_cell.length_b   1.000
_cell.length_c   1.000
_cell.angle_alpha   90.00
_cell.angle_beta   90.00
_cell.angle_gamma   90.00
#
_symmetry.space_group_name_H-M   'P 1'
#
loop_
_entity.id
_entity.type
_entity.pdbx_description
1 polymer ?
#
loop_
_entity_poly.entity_id
_entity_poly.type
_entity_poly.pdbx_seq_one_letter_code
_entity_poly.pdbx_strand_id
1 'polypeptide(L)'
;MEIYSSSLGALVASTNRGCKAVSMSKAGINTIVFNDGMTRGPVLKFVTIRQAYDAYQWFETNFNEIKQCFNQTSSYARLTSIKRNLAAHYLFIRFVATTGDAMGMNMLSKGVESVLQLIKSKWPETVDIISISGNYCIGN
;
A
#
# COMPACT_ATOMS: atom_id res chain seq x y z
N MET A 1 -21.48 0.27 24.92
CA MET A 1 -21.91 1.02 23.73
C MET A 1 -21.07 2.28 23.66
N GLU A 2 -19.80 2.14 23.29
CA GLU A 2 -18.87 3.27 23.10
C GLU A 2 -18.09 2.95 21.83
N ILE A 3 -18.55 3.44 20.68
CA ILE A 3 -17.83 3.23 19.40
C ILE A 3 -17.94 4.42 18.43
N TYR A 4 -18.63 5.50 18.81
CA TYR A 4 -18.71 6.71 17.98
C TYR A 4 -18.25 7.91 18.78
N SER A 5 -16.99 8.30 18.60
CA SER A 5 -16.50 9.60 19.07
C SER A 5 -16.84 10.66 18.02
N SER A 6 -17.93 11.38 18.25
CA SER A 6 -18.33 12.52 17.41
C SER A 6 -18.96 13.60 18.27
N SER A 7 -18.59 14.86 18.05
CA SER A 7 -19.22 16.03 18.68
C SER A 7 -20.57 16.38 18.05
N LEU A 8 -20.99 15.69 16.99
CA LEU A 8 -22.23 15.95 16.27
C LEU A 8 -23.38 15.16 16.89
N GLY A 9 -24.16 15.81 17.77
CA GLY A 9 -25.18 15.16 18.61
C GLY A 9 -26.26 14.36 17.86
N ALA A 10 -26.55 14.70 16.60
CA ALA A 10 -27.52 13.95 15.79
C ALA A 10 -26.94 12.70 15.11
N LEU A 11 -25.61 12.57 14.99
CA LEU A 11 -24.97 11.49 14.23
C LEU A 11 -25.23 10.13 14.87
N VAL A 12 -24.99 10.03 16.18
CA VAL A 12 -25.19 8.78 16.94
C VAL A 12 -26.66 8.36 16.93
N ALA A 13 -27.58 9.32 17.13
CA ALA A 13 -29.01 9.06 17.09
C ALA A 13 -29.49 8.60 15.71
N SER A 14 -28.96 9.20 14.64
CA SER A 14 -29.28 8.81 13.26
C SER A 14 -28.79 7.40 12.92
N THR A 15 -27.52 7.09 13.21
CA THR A 15 -26.94 5.76 12.97
C THR A 15 -27.68 4.68 13.75
N ASN A 16 -28.05 4.94 15.01
CA ASN A 16 -28.79 3.97 15.82
C ASN A 16 -30.19 3.68 15.25
N ARG A 17 -30.92 4.70 14.77
CA ARG A 17 -32.21 4.49 14.09
C ARG A 17 -32.06 3.62 12.83
N GLY A 18 -31.01 3.84 12.03
CA GLY A 18 -30.69 3.01 10.87
C GLY A 18 -30.40 1.56 11.26
N CYS A 19 -29.52 1.34 12.24
CA CYS A 19 -29.23 0.00 12.76
C CYS A 19 -30.49 -0.70 13.27
N LYS A 20 -31.37 0.01 13.99
CA LYS A 20 -32.63 -0.55 14.49
C LYS A 20 -33.55 -1.00 13.35
N ALA A 21 -33.69 -0.19 12.31
CA ALA A 21 -34.50 -0.54 11.14
C ALA A 21 -33.96 -1.80 10.43
N VAL A 22 -32.63 -1.89 10.28
CA VAL A 22 -31.96 -3.07 9.72
C VAL A 22 -32.17 -4.31 10.58
N SER A 23 -31.96 -4.22 11.90
CA SER A 23 -32.15 -5.36 12.81
C SER A 23 -33.59 -5.86 12.87
N MET A 24 -34.57 -4.99 12.59
CA MET A 24 -35.99 -5.37 12.52
C MET A 24 -36.38 -5.96 11.15
N SER A 25 -35.52 -5.85 10.14
CA SER A 25 -35.73 -6.53 8.86
C SER A 25 -35.47 -8.03 9.00
N LYS A 26 -36.25 -8.87 8.31
CA LYS A 26 -36.07 -10.33 8.33
C LYS A 26 -34.75 -10.80 7.68
N ALA A 27 -34.12 -9.94 6.87
CA ALA A 27 -32.99 -10.30 6.02
C ALA A 27 -31.63 -9.80 6.54
N GLY A 28 -31.60 -8.82 7.45
CA GLY A 28 -30.35 -8.22 7.94
C GLY A 28 -29.54 -7.52 6.85
N ILE A 29 -28.23 -7.34 7.08
CA ILE A 29 -27.26 -6.86 6.08
C ILE A 29 -26.30 -8.00 5.75
N ASN A 30 -26.08 -8.25 4.46
CA ASN A 30 -25.03 -9.13 3.95
C ASN A 30 -24.00 -8.28 3.19
N THR A 31 -22.72 -8.46 3.50
CA THR A 31 -21.61 -7.74 2.86
C THR A 31 -20.53 -8.73 2.43
N ILE A 32 -19.84 -8.40 1.34
CA ILE A 32 -18.74 -9.19 0.79
C ILE A 32 -17.56 -8.26 0.57
N VAL A 33 -16.38 -8.68 1.00
CA VAL A 33 -15.11 -7.97 0.75
C VAL A 33 -14.47 -8.59 -0.49
N PHE A 34 -14.31 -7.78 -1.54
CA PHE A 34 -13.73 -8.24 -2.81
C PHE A 34 -12.20 -8.25 -2.81
N ASN A 35 -11.57 -7.35 -2.05
CA ASN A 35 -10.12 -7.23 -1.99
C ASN A 35 -9.69 -6.62 -0.64
N ASP A 36 -8.60 -7.14 -0.10
CA ASP A 36 -7.93 -6.62 1.08
C ASP A 36 -6.44 -6.43 0.74
N GLY A 37 -5.96 -5.20 0.85
CA GLY A 37 -4.63 -4.85 0.44
C GLY A 37 -4.32 -3.40 0.71
N MET A 38 -3.40 -3.16 1.64
CA MET A 38 -2.85 -1.83 1.87
C MET A 38 -1.82 -1.53 0.77
N THR A 39 -1.59 -0.24 0.48
CA THR A 39 -0.64 0.15 -0.58
C THR A 39 0.37 1.18 -0.12
N ARG A 40 1.58 1.11 -0.72
CA ARG A 40 2.60 2.13 -0.53
C ARG A 40 3.36 2.42 -1.81
N GLY A 41 3.58 3.71 -2.06
CA GLY A 41 3.85 4.24 -3.39
C GLY A 41 5.08 5.13 -3.44
N PRO A 42 6.30 4.57 -3.42
CA PRO A 42 7.52 5.36 -3.52
C PRO A 42 7.77 5.84 -4.95
N VAL A 43 8.60 6.87 -5.07
CA VAL A 43 9.06 7.43 -6.34
C VAL A 43 10.58 7.46 -6.34
N LEU A 44 11.15 6.84 -7.37
CA LEU A 44 12.58 6.83 -7.63
C LEU A 44 12.88 7.77 -8.80
N LYS A 45 14.01 8.47 -8.72
CA LYS A 45 14.54 9.27 -9.81
C LYS A 45 15.89 8.69 -10.20
N PHE A 46 16.08 8.47 -11.49
CA PHE A 46 17.34 8.02 -12.07
C PHE A 46 18.01 9.14 -12.85
N VAL A 47 19.31 9.01 -13.11
CA VAL A 47 20.05 9.98 -13.93
C VAL A 47 19.58 9.93 -15.38
N THR A 48 19.28 8.73 -15.90
CA THR A 48 18.86 8.52 -17.28
C THR A 48 17.56 7.71 -17.39
N ILE A 49 16.82 7.92 -18.48
CA ILE A 49 15.63 7.10 -18.81
C ILE A 49 16.00 5.62 -18.98
N ARG A 50 17.21 5.32 -19.46
CA ARG A 50 17.66 3.94 -19.66
C ARG A 50 17.76 3.20 -18.33
N GLN A 51 18.38 3.81 -17.33
CA GLN A 51 18.47 3.24 -15.98
C GLN A 51 17.10 3.05 -15.35
N ALA A 52 16.20 4.03 -15.52
CA ALA A 52 14.84 3.91 -15.02
C ALA A 52 14.08 2.74 -15.69
N TYR A 53 14.30 2.50 -16.98
CA TYR A 53 13.77 1.35 -17.71
C TYR A 53 14.40 0.02 -17.25
N ASP A 54 15.71 -0.02 -17.03
CA ASP A 54 16.40 -1.21 -16.53
C ASP A 54 15.88 -1.59 -15.13
N ALA A 55 15.63 -0.60 -14.26
CA ALA A 55 14.97 -0.80 -12.98
C ALA A 55 13.52 -1.28 -13.13
N TYR A 56 12.74 -0.70 -14.06
CA TYR A 56 11.37 -1.12 -14.37
C TYR A 56 11.29 -2.62 -14.73
N GLN A 57 12.21 -3.09 -15.59
CA GLN A 57 12.33 -4.49 -15.97
C GLN A 57 12.78 -5.36 -14.80
N TRP A 58 13.76 -4.90 -14.02
CA TRP A 58 14.29 -5.63 -12.87
C TRP A 58 13.20 -5.99 -11.85
N PHE A 59 12.25 -5.08 -11.58
CA PHE A 59 11.13 -5.38 -10.70
C PHE A 59 10.22 -6.52 -11.20
N GLU A 60 10.06 -6.67 -12.53
CA GLU A 60 9.28 -7.77 -13.10
C GLU A 60 10.02 -9.10 -12.87
N THR A 61 11.29 -9.15 -13.26
CA THR A 61 12.06 -10.39 -13.26
C THR A 61 12.47 -10.85 -11.85
N ASN A 62 12.52 -9.93 -10.88
CA ASN A 62 12.99 -10.22 -9.52
C ASN A 62 11.90 -10.07 -8.46
N PHE A 63 10.62 -10.16 -8.85
CA PHE A 63 9.50 -10.03 -7.92
C PHE A 63 9.63 -10.94 -6.68
N ASN A 64 10.11 -12.17 -6.84
CA ASN A 64 10.27 -13.11 -5.72
C ASN A 64 11.35 -12.67 -4.71
N GLU A 65 12.48 -12.17 -5.18
CA GLU A 65 13.55 -11.64 -4.31
C GLU A 65 13.03 -10.41 -3.55
N ILE A 66 12.36 -9.51 -4.26
CA ILE A 66 11.76 -8.31 -3.67
C ILE A 66 10.69 -8.68 -2.64
N LYS A 67 9.86 -9.68 -2.94
CA LYS A 67 8.84 -10.22 -2.03
C LYS A 67 9.47 -10.83 -0.79
N GLN A 68 10.57 -11.57 -0.92
CA GLN A 68 11.28 -12.13 0.23
C GLN A 68 11.85 -11.01 1.12
N CYS A 69 12.56 -10.05 0.52
CA CYS A 69 13.10 -8.88 1.22
C CYS A 69 12.00 -8.10 1.97
N PHE A 70 10.89 -7.81 1.29
CA PHE A 70 9.74 -7.13 1.89
C PHE A 70 9.11 -7.94 3.04
N ASN A 71 8.87 -9.24 2.84
CA ASN A 71 8.17 -10.06 3.83
C ASN A 71 9.02 -10.35 5.08
N GLN A 72 10.35 -10.25 4.99
CA GLN A 72 11.24 -10.41 6.15
C GLN A 72 11.04 -9.31 7.21
N THR A 73 10.48 -8.15 6.84
CA THR A 73 10.30 -7.05 7.79
C THR A 73 9.11 -7.24 8.73
N SER A 74 8.23 -8.23 8.49
CA SER A 74 7.05 -8.49 9.31
C SER A 74 6.52 -9.92 9.16
N SER A 75 6.16 -10.53 10.29
CA SER A 75 5.45 -11.83 10.29
C SER A 75 4.05 -11.75 9.68
N TYR A 76 3.46 -10.56 9.51
CA TYR A 76 2.09 -10.36 9.00
C TYR A 76 2.02 -9.76 7.60
N ALA A 77 3.00 -8.94 7.20
CA ALA A 77 2.95 -8.31 5.87
C ALA A 77 3.26 -9.34 4.79
N ARG A 78 2.39 -9.46 3.80
CA ARG A 78 2.64 -10.30 2.62
C ARG A 78 2.47 -9.51 1.35
N LEU A 79 3.57 -9.27 0.64
CA LEU A 79 3.54 -8.60 -0.65
C LEU A 79 2.76 -9.44 -1.66
N THR A 80 1.69 -8.86 -2.20
CA THR A 80 0.80 -9.49 -3.16
C THR A 80 1.12 -9.06 -4.58
N SER A 81 1.41 -7.78 -4.82
CA SER A 81 1.74 -7.27 -6.14
C SER A 81 2.57 -5.99 -6.11
N ILE A 82 3.24 -5.72 -7.23
CA ILE A 82 3.94 -4.45 -7.47
C ILE A 82 3.52 -3.91 -8.85
N LYS A 83 2.82 -2.78 -8.86
CA LYS A 83 2.60 -2.02 -10.10
C LYS A 83 3.72 -1.00 -10.28
N ARG A 84 4.15 -0.78 -11.52
CA ARG A 84 5.22 0.15 -11.87
C ARG A 84 4.77 1.04 -13.01
N ASN A 85 5.16 2.31 -12.98
CA ASN A 85 4.91 3.24 -14.07
C ASN A 85 6.13 4.14 -14.26
N LEU A 86 6.54 4.30 -15.51
CA LEU A 86 7.72 5.06 -15.90
C LEU A 86 7.29 6.41 -16.45
N ALA A 87 7.87 7.50 -15.94
CA ALA A 87 7.69 8.84 -16.49
C ALA A 87 9.06 9.50 -16.66
N ALA A 88 9.58 9.51 -17.88
CA ALA A 88 10.95 9.91 -18.18
C ALA A 88 11.97 9.14 -17.31
N HIS A 89 12.77 9.84 -16.51
CA HIS A 89 13.75 9.23 -15.61
C HIS A 89 13.19 8.98 -14.20
N TYR A 90 11.87 9.12 -14.00
CA TYR A 90 11.18 8.77 -12.75
C TYR A 90 10.48 7.41 -12.86
N LEU A 91 10.56 6.62 -11.79
CA LEU A 91 9.88 5.35 -11.64
C LEU A 91 8.94 5.41 -10.43
N PHE A 92 7.64 5.34 -10.72
CA PHE A 92 6.57 5.26 -9.74
C PHE A 92 6.27 3.80 -9.47
N ILE A 93 6.29 3.40 -8.21
CA ILE A 93 6.07 2.01 -7.82
C ILE A 93 4.92 1.98 -6.84
N ARG A 94 4.02 1.01 -6.95
CA ARG A 94 2.93 0.76 -6.00
C ARG A 94 3.05 -0.67 -5.49
N PHE A 95 3.51 -0.79 -4.26
CA PHE A 95 3.51 -2.04 -3.50
C PHE A 95 2.12 -2.26 -2.94
N VAL A 96 1.60 -3.48 -3.07
CA VAL A 96 0.35 -3.92 -2.47
C VAL A 96 0.66 -5.12 -1.59
N ALA A 97 0.20 -5.08 -0.34
CA ALA A 97 0.41 -6.16 0.62
C ALA A 97 -0.80 -6.34 1.53
N THR A 98 -1.05 -7.58 1.96
CA THR A 98 -1.98 -7.86 3.07
C THR A 98 -1.27 -7.64 4.40
N THR A 99 -2.03 -7.26 5.43
CA THR A 99 -1.48 -6.86 6.73
C THR A 99 -2.15 -7.55 7.93
N GLY A 100 -2.90 -8.62 7.67
CA GLY A 100 -3.75 -9.26 8.67
C GLY A 100 -4.82 -8.28 9.17
N ASP A 101 -5.08 -8.27 10.48
CA ASP A 101 -6.12 -7.42 11.07
C ASP A 101 -5.67 -5.97 11.31
N ALA A 102 -4.40 -5.64 11.03
CA ALA A 102 -3.88 -4.29 11.18
C ALA A 102 -4.18 -3.45 9.93
N MET A 103 -4.47 -2.15 10.12
CA MET A 103 -4.49 -1.17 9.01
C MET A 103 -3.17 -1.19 8.22
N GLY A 104 -2.03 -1.42 8.90
CA GLY A 104 -0.81 -1.88 8.24
C GLY A 104 0.09 -0.82 7.58
N MET A 105 -0.24 0.47 7.70
CA MET A 105 0.53 1.58 7.11
C MET A 105 2.03 1.58 7.49
N ASN A 106 2.34 1.40 8.76
CA ASN A 106 3.73 1.34 9.24
C ASN A 106 4.45 0.07 8.77
N MET A 107 3.72 -1.03 8.67
CA MET A 107 4.25 -2.32 8.26
C MET A 107 4.68 -2.28 6.79
N LEU A 108 3.85 -1.67 5.92
CA LEU A 108 4.20 -1.45 4.52
C LEU A 108 5.36 -0.48 4.36
N SER A 109 5.39 0.60 5.14
CA SER A 109 6.47 1.59 5.03
C SER A 109 7.82 0.94 5.34
N LYS A 110 7.91 0.11 6.39
CA LYS A 110 9.12 -0.67 6.71
C LYS A 110 9.52 -1.67 5.61
N GLY A 111 8.54 -2.42 5.08
CA GLY A 111 8.80 -3.36 4.00
C GLY A 111 9.30 -2.67 2.72
N VAL A 112 8.67 -1.54 2.36
CA VAL A 112 9.10 -0.73 1.23
C VAL A 112 10.48 -0.14 1.47
N GLU A 113 10.76 0.41 2.65
CA GLU A 113 12.10 0.92 3.00
C GLU A 113 13.18 -0.15 2.83
N SER A 114 12.93 -1.39 3.27
CA SER A 114 13.87 -2.50 3.09
C SER A 114 14.15 -2.79 1.59
N VAL A 115 13.12 -2.83 0.76
CA VAL A 115 13.27 -2.98 -0.70
C VAL A 115 14.00 -1.78 -1.31
N LEU A 116 13.74 -0.57 -0.83
CA LEU A 116 14.43 0.63 -1.30
C LEU A 116 15.93 0.62 -0.96
N GLN A 117 16.33 0.02 0.16
CA GLN A 117 17.74 -0.19 0.48
C GLN A 117 18.39 -1.21 -0.46
N LEU A 118 17.69 -2.29 -0.83
CA LEU A 118 18.15 -3.25 -1.84
C LEU A 118 18.35 -2.58 -3.22
N ILE A 119 17.48 -1.63 -3.58
CA ILE A 119 17.60 -0.87 -4.83
C ILE A 119 18.79 0.08 -4.77
N LYS A 120 18.96 0.78 -3.65
CA LYS A 120 20.12 1.65 -3.44
C LYS A 120 21.44 0.91 -3.51
N SER A 121 21.53 -0.32 -2.98
CA SER A 121 22.77 -1.10 -3.09
C SER A 121 23.06 -1.56 -4.52
N LYS A 122 22.02 -1.73 -5.35
CA LYS A 122 22.15 -2.12 -6.75
C LYS A 122 22.48 -0.96 -7.69
N TRP A 123 22.00 0.25 -7.38
CA TRP A 123 22.19 1.47 -8.18
C TRP A 123 22.73 2.67 -7.37
N PRO A 124 23.81 2.51 -6.60
CA PRO A 124 24.19 3.45 -5.53
C PRO A 124 24.45 4.88 -6.00
N GLU A 125 24.97 5.06 -7.21
CA GLU A 125 25.33 6.38 -7.77
C GLU A 125 24.25 6.96 -8.69
N THR A 126 23.18 6.22 -8.95
CA THR A 126 22.26 6.53 -10.06
C THR A 126 20.80 6.61 -9.66
N VAL A 127 20.46 6.27 -8.41
CA VAL A 127 19.09 6.31 -7.90
C VAL A 127 18.95 7.26 -6.70
N ASP A 128 18.05 8.22 -6.86
CA ASP A 128 17.57 9.08 -5.77
C ASP A 128 16.18 8.63 -5.34
N ILE A 129 16.01 8.38 -4.03
CA ILE A 129 14.68 8.15 -3.45
C ILE A 129 14.05 9.51 -3.21
N ILE A 130 13.13 9.92 -4.09
CA ILE A 130 12.45 11.21 -3.98
C ILE A 130 11.44 11.21 -2.85
N SER A 131 10.70 10.11 -2.70
CA SER A 131 9.75 9.96 -1.61
C SER A 131 9.39 8.49 -1.37
N ILE A 132 9.14 8.14 -0.11
CA ILE A 132 8.54 6.87 0.32
C ILE A 132 7.01 6.89 0.11
N SER A 133 6.45 8.09 -0.09
CA SER A 133 5.03 8.38 -0.27
C SER A 133 4.83 9.45 -1.34
N GLY A 134 5.10 9.14 -2.60
CA GLY A 134 5.03 10.11 -3.70
C GLY A 134 3.62 10.31 -4.27
N ASN A 135 2.58 10.28 -3.43
CA ASN A 135 1.15 10.30 -3.80
C ASN A 135 0.68 9.20 -4.78
N TYR A 136 1.55 8.31 -5.25
CA TYR A 136 1.18 7.12 -6.02
C TYR A 136 0.53 6.01 -5.16
N CYS A 137 0.29 6.28 -3.87
CA CYS A 137 -0.60 5.49 -3.01
C CYS A 137 -2.09 5.81 -3.28
N ILE A 138 -2.37 6.98 -3.86
CA ILE A 138 -3.68 7.62 -3.93
C ILE A 138 -4.02 7.79 -5.41
N GLY A 139 -4.31 6.69 -6.10
CA GLY A 139 -4.67 6.74 -7.52
C GLY A 139 -4.73 5.33 -8.12
N ASN A 140 -5.79 5.07 -8.91
CA ASN A 140 -6.06 3.76 -9.52
C ASN A 140 -5.00 3.34 -10.52
#